data_AF-A0A6G2XBS7-F1
#
_entry.id   AF-A0A6G2XBS7-F1
#
_cell.length_a   1.000
_cell.length_b   1.000
_cell.length_c   1.000
_cell.angle_alpha   90.00
_cell.angle_beta   90.00
_cell.angle_gamma   90.00
#
_symmetry.space_group_name_H-M   'P 1'
#
loop_
_entity.id
_entity.type
_entity.pdbx_description
1 polymer ?
#
loop_
_entity_poly.entity_id
_entity_poly.type
_entity_poly.pdbx_seq_one_letter_code
_entity_poly.pdbx_strand_id
1 'polypeptide(L)'
;MPRRKPRRPPRIPAVMMRPRLMTDQVIERLVEGSRMGLSLGNAAEFAGISRRTLTYWLTRGRDQAVAISAGQRPEASEVPYVDLYDKVTSARAQAAARAMAQIQRAGAGGAVLEEVTRRFRDSVTGQIVEETTVKRQVPDWKAAAWYLTHQHGTDYVEGYGLEAQLAPEDDGEEQLEADLEGLAQRLAVTLHAVEYPPEIEQADDQVVDADIVE
;
A
#
# COMPACT_ATOMS: atom_id res chain seq x y z
N MET A 1 46.92 21.78 -47.42
CA MET A 1 45.83 21.95 -46.42
C MET A 1 44.64 21.09 -46.83
N PRO A 2 44.23 20.08 -46.04
CA PRO A 2 43.11 19.23 -46.43
C PRO A 2 41.78 19.98 -46.23
N ARG A 3 41.05 20.19 -47.33
CA ARG A 3 39.69 20.74 -47.34
C ARG A 3 38.78 19.85 -46.49
N ARG A 4 38.34 20.33 -45.33
CA ARG A 4 37.29 19.68 -44.54
C ARG A 4 36.00 19.65 -45.37
N LYS A 5 35.48 18.44 -45.64
CA LYS A 5 34.18 18.25 -46.29
C LYS A 5 33.09 18.98 -45.50
N PRO A 6 32.15 19.68 -46.15
CA PRO A 6 31.05 20.34 -45.47
C PRO A 6 30.17 19.30 -44.76
N ARG A 7 29.91 19.51 -43.47
CA ARG A 7 29.00 18.67 -42.68
C ARG A 7 27.60 18.77 -43.29
N ARG A 8 27.03 17.62 -43.65
CA ARG A 8 25.66 17.50 -44.14
C ARG A 8 24.70 18.14 -43.11
N PRO A 9 23.75 19.00 -43.52
CA PRO A 9 22.80 19.57 -42.59
C PRO A 9 21.97 18.44 -41.93
N PRO A 10 21.56 18.59 -40.66
CA PRO A 10 20.76 17.59 -39.98
C PRO A 10 19.43 17.40 -40.75
N ARG A 11 19.13 16.14 -41.10
CA ARG A 11 17.94 15.72 -41.86
C ARG A 11 16.62 15.86 -41.09
N ILE A 12 16.64 16.30 -39.83
CA ILE A 12 15.49 16.31 -38.94
C ILE A 12 15.44 17.68 -38.23
N PRO A 13 14.31 18.41 -38.25
CA PRO A 13 14.18 19.67 -37.53
C PRO A 13 14.45 19.44 -36.03
N ALA A 14 15.23 20.33 -35.42
CA ALA A 14 15.65 20.26 -34.01
C ALA A 14 14.46 20.14 -33.01
N VAL A 15 13.25 20.48 -33.46
CA VAL A 15 11.98 20.38 -32.71
C VAL A 15 11.61 18.93 -32.35
N MET A 16 12.17 17.92 -33.03
CA MET A 16 11.89 16.49 -32.75
C MET A 16 13.03 15.76 -32.00
N MET A 17 14.03 16.46 -31.48
CA MET A 17 15.07 15.81 -30.68
C MET A 17 14.63 15.71 -29.21
N ARG A 18 14.48 14.46 -28.72
CA ARG A 18 14.28 14.19 -27.29
C ARG A 18 15.32 14.96 -26.47
N PRO A 19 14.92 15.75 -25.46
CA PRO A 19 15.85 16.46 -24.60
C PRO A 19 16.91 15.49 -24.05
N ARG A 20 18.19 15.79 -24.30
CA ARG A 20 19.31 15.01 -23.75
C ARG A 20 19.91 15.63 -22.49
N LEU A 21 19.52 16.87 -22.21
CA LEU A 21 20.03 17.65 -21.09
C LEU A 21 19.10 17.46 -19.89
N MET A 22 19.72 17.31 -18.72
CA MET A 22 19.02 17.28 -17.45
C MET A 22 18.67 18.72 -17.06
N THR A 23 17.57 19.22 -17.62
CA THR A 23 17.03 20.54 -17.29
C THR A 23 16.08 20.43 -16.10
N ASP A 24 15.85 21.55 -15.42
CA ASP A 24 14.93 21.60 -14.27
C ASP A 24 13.52 21.10 -14.64
N GLN A 25 13.04 21.43 -15.84
CA GLN A 25 11.76 20.95 -16.36
C GLN A 25 11.72 19.42 -16.53
N VAL A 26 12.82 18.80 -16.98
CA VAL A 26 12.91 17.33 -17.09
C VAL A 26 12.92 16.71 -15.70
N ILE A 27 13.67 17.28 -14.76
CA ILE A 27 13.70 16.82 -13.36
C ILE A 27 12.30 16.89 -12.74
N GLU A 28 11.60 18.02 -12.89
CA GLU A 28 10.26 18.22 -12.36
C GLU A 28 9.27 17.17 -12.87
N ARG A 29 9.25 16.93 -14.20
CA ARG A 29 8.38 15.89 -14.79
C ARG A 29 8.74 14.48 -14.32
N LEU A 30 10.04 14.17 -14.18
CA LEU A 30 10.48 12.87 -13.66
C LEU A 30 10.00 12.66 -12.22
N VAL A 31 10.11 13.68 -11.39
CA VAL A 31 9.68 13.66 -9.99
C VAL A 31 8.15 13.55 -9.90
N GLU A 32 7.42 14.31 -10.73
CA GLU A 32 5.96 14.25 -10.79
C GLU A 32 5.47 12.86 -11.23
N GLY A 33 5.99 12.33 -12.34
CA GLY A 33 5.64 10.99 -12.82
C GLY A 33 5.99 9.90 -11.80
N SER A 34 7.13 10.03 -11.11
CA SER A 34 7.52 9.12 -10.03
C SER A 34 6.56 9.21 -8.84
N ARG A 35 6.14 10.43 -8.46
CA ARG A 35 5.16 10.66 -7.39
C ARG A 35 3.83 10.01 -7.75
N MET A 36 3.37 10.14 -9.00
CA MET A 36 2.14 9.49 -9.50
C MET A 36 2.19 7.96 -9.46
N GLY A 37 3.36 7.34 -9.23
CA GLY A 37 3.51 5.90 -9.22
C GLY A 37 3.76 5.31 -10.61
N LEU A 38 4.21 6.11 -11.58
CA LEU A 38 4.61 5.57 -12.88
C LEU A 38 5.87 4.70 -12.74
N SER A 39 5.99 3.70 -13.63
CA SER A 39 7.25 2.96 -13.80
C SER A 39 8.36 3.89 -14.28
N LEU A 40 9.63 3.55 -14.05
CA LEU A 40 10.76 4.37 -14.54
C LEU A 40 10.74 4.57 -16.06
N GLY A 41 10.25 3.58 -16.81
CA GLY A 41 10.07 3.71 -18.26
C GLY A 41 9.03 4.79 -18.61
N ASN A 42 7.86 4.71 -18.01
CA ASN A 42 6.75 5.63 -18.27
C ASN A 42 7.07 7.04 -17.73
N ALA A 43 7.74 7.16 -16.59
CA ALA A 43 8.21 8.45 -16.06
C ALA A 43 9.25 9.10 -17.00
N ALA A 44 10.17 8.31 -17.57
CA ALA A 44 11.11 8.81 -18.57
C ALA A 44 10.40 9.32 -19.83
N GLU A 45 9.42 8.57 -20.33
CA GLU A 45 8.62 8.97 -21.49
C GLU A 45 7.78 10.22 -21.21
N PHE A 46 7.16 10.31 -20.03
CA PHE A 46 6.44 11.49 -19.56
C PHE A 46 7.34 12.74 -19.51
N ALA A 47 8.61 12.58 -19.13
CA ALA A 47 9.60 13.64 -19.15
C ALA A 47 10.22 13.90 -20.54
N GLY A 48 9.88 13.11 -21.57
CA GLY A 48 10.39 13.24 -22.93
C GLY A 48 11.80 12.67 -23.16
N ILE A 49 12.32 11.86 -22.24
CA ILE A 49 13.66 11.25 -22.34
C ILE A 49 13.57 9.74 -22.56
N SER A 50 14.70 9.08 -22.80
CA SER A 50 14.72 7.61 -22.92
C SER A 50 14.85 6.96 -21.53
N ARG A 51 14.26 5.77 -21.34
CA ARG A 51 14.47 4.96 -20.13
C ARG A 51 15.95 4.76 -19.84
N ARG A 52 16.76 4.48 -20.87
CA ARG A 52 18.22 4.30 -20.74
C ARG A 52 18.90 5.54 -20.15
N THR A 53 18.49 6.74 -20.57
CA THR A 53 19.01 8.00 -20.04
C THR A 53 18.68 8.16 -18.56
N LEU A 54 17.42 7.93 -18.18
CA LEU A 54 17.00 8.00 -16.79
C LEU A 54 17.75 6.98 -15.92
N THR A 55 17.81 5.72 -16.36
CA THR A 55 18.54 4.66 -15.64
C THR A 55 20.00 5.04 -15.44
N TYR A 56 20.67 5.57 -16.47
CA TYR A 56 22.04 6.03 -16.37
C TYR A 56 22.21 7.14 -15.32
N TRP A 57 21.34 8.16 -15.33
CA TRP A 57 21.38 9.24 -14.34
C TRP A 57 21.14 8.75 -12.91
N LEU A 58 20.17 7.84 -12.72
CA LEU A 58 19.85 7.29 -11.40
C LEU A 58 20.96 6.37 -10.86
N THR A 59 21.58 5.54 -11.72
CA THR A 59 22.73 4.72 -11.30
C THR A 59 23.89 5.60 -10.85
N ARG A 60 24.22 6.63 -11.64
CA ARG A 60 25.29 7.58 -11.30
C ARG A 60 25.00 8.34 -9.99
N GLY A 61 23.78 8.83 -9.83
CA GLY A 61 23.34 9.49 -8.60
C GLY A 61 23.39 8.57 -7.37
N ARG A 62 22.96 7.31 -7.51
CA ARG A 62 23.03 6.30 -6.44
C ARG A 62 24.47 6.02 -6.04
N ASP A 63 25.34 5.75 -7.00
CA ASP A 63 26.74 5.39 -6.73
C ASP A 63 27.46 6.57 -6.03
N GLN A 64 27.16 7.80 -6.45
CA GLN A 64 27.67 8.99 -5.78
C GLN A 64 27.06 9.20 -4.38
N ALA A 65 25.77 8.92 -4.17
CA ALA A 65 25.14 8.99 -2.85
C ALA A 65 25.80 8.01 -1.85
N VAL A 66 26.16 6.80 -2.31
CA VAL A 66 26.93 5.82 -1.52
C VAL A 66 28.34 6.34 -1.21
N ALA A 67 29.02 6.97 -2.18
CA ALA A 67 30.31 7.59 -1.93
C ALA A 67 30.23 8.72 -0.88
N ILE A 68 29.17 9.54 -0.93
CA ILE A 68 28.94 10.63 0.04
C ILE A 68 28.71 10.06 1.45
N SER A 69 27.91 9.00 1.59
CA SER A 69 27.68 8.38 2.91
C SER A 69 28.94 7.73 3.48
N ALA A 70 29.87 7.32 2.63
CA ALA A 70 31.22 6.87 3.01
C ALA A 70 32.21 8.02 3.30
N GLY A 71 31.74 9.28 3.32
CA GLY A 71 32.54 10.46 3.67
C GLY A 71 33.28 11.11 2.49
N GLN A 72 33.04 10.68 1.25
CA GLN A 72 33.65 11.31 0.07
C GLN A 72 32.89 12.58 -0.31
N ARG A 73 33.63 13.61 -0.75
CA ARG A 73 33.02 14.85 -1.24
C ARG A 73 32.62 14.68 -2.71
N PRO A 74 31.38 15.02 -3.10
CA PRO A 74 30.96 14.90 -4.49
C PRO A 74 31.65 15.93 -5.38
N GLU A 75 32.03 15.51 -6.58
CA GLU A 75 32.47 16.43 -7.63
C GLU A 75 31.30 17.33 -8.07
N ALA A 76 31.59 18.57 -8.46
CA ALA A 76 30.55 19.53 -8.83
C ALA A 76 29.66 19.06 -10.01
N SER A 77 30.21 18.25 -10.92
CA SER A 77 29.47 17.64 -12.03
C SER A 77 28.52 16.51 -11.61
N GLU A 78 28.71 15.93 -10.43
CA GLU A 78 27.91 14.81 -9.93
C GLU A 78 26.71 15.25 -9.09
N VAL A 79 26.78 16.45 -8.50
CA VAL A 79 25.73 17.02 -7.65
C VAL A 79 24.34 16.93 -8.29
N PRO A 80 24.14 17.27 -9.58
CA PRO A 80 22.82 17.19 -10.18
C PRO A 80 22.25 15.76 -10.26
N TYR A 81 23.10 14.73 -10.38
CA TYR A 81 22.65 13.34 -10.43
C TYR A 81 22.23 12.82 -9.07
N VAL A 82 22.96 13.19 -8.02
CA VAL A 82 22.60 12.88 -6.62
C VAL A 82 21.26 13.54 -6.27
N ASP A 83 21.11 14.83 -6.56
CA ASP A 83 19.87 15.56 -6.30
C ASP A 83 18.67 14.96 -7.05
N LEU A 84 18.83 14.60 -8.33
CA LEU A 84 17.78 13.88 -9.07
C LEU A 84 17.46 12.52 -8.43
N TYR A 85 18.48 11.75 -8.04
CA TYR A 85 18.30 10.44 -7.42
C TYR A 85 17.50 10.55 -6.11
N ASP A 86 17.86 11.50 -5.24
CA ASP A 86 17.19 11.71 -3.96
C ASP A 86 15.73 12.16 -4.15
N LYS A 87 15.49 13.10 -5.09
CA LYS A 87 14.14 13.58 -5.42
C LYS A 87 13.25 12.47 -5.97
N VAL A 88 13.76 11.67 -6.90
CA VAL A 88 13.02 10.54 -7.49
C VAL A 88 12.75 9.46 -6.44
N THR A 89 13.74 9.12 -5.62
CA THR A 89 13.60 8.13 -4.54
C THR A 89 12.55 8.58 -3.52
N SER A 90 12.61 9.84 -3.09
CA SER A 90 11.62 10.44 -2.20
C SER A 90 10.22 10.47 -2.80
N ALA A 91 10.09 10.82 -4.08
CA ALA A 91 8.81 10.81 -4.78
C ALA A 91 8.20 9.41 -4.88
N ARG A 92 9.03 8.38 -5.09
CA ARG A 92 8.58 6.98 -5.09
C ARG A 92 8.14 6.51 -3.71
N ALA A 93 8.85 6.89 -2.65
CA ALA A 93 8.43 6.62 -1.28
C ALA A 93 7.05 7.26 -0.98
N GLN A 94 6.80 8.48 -1.46
CA GLN A 94 5.49 9.12 -1.36
C GLN A 94 4.40 8.35 -2.12
N ALA A 95 4.72 7.83 -3.31
CA ALA A 95 3.79 7.00 -4.09
C ALA A 95 3.41 5.72 -3.32
N ALA A 96 4.39 5.03 -2.75
CA ALA A 96 4.17 3.84 -1.92
C ALA A 96 3.31 4.14 -0.68
N ALA A 97 3.60 5.23 0.04
CA ALA A 97 2.81 5.65 1.20
C ALA A 97 1.33 5.92 0.82
N ARG A 98 1.08 6.53 -0.35
CA ARG A 98 -0.29 6.74 -0.84
C ARG A 98 -1.01 5.44 -1.19
N ALA A 99 -0.30 4.49 -1.81
CA ALA A 99 -0.87 3.17 -2.08
C ALA A 99 -1.21 2.43 -0.78
N MET A 100 -0.34 2.47 0.23
CA MET A 100 -0.60 1.89 1.55
C MET A 100 -1.83 2.53 2.21
N ALA A 101 -1.93 3.86 2.20
CA ALA A 101 -3.09 4.57 2.75
C ALA A 101 -4.40 4.20 2.03
N GLN A 102 -4.35 3.92 0.72
CA GLN A 102 -5.51 3.44 -0.04
C GLN A 102 -5.92 2.03 0.41
N ILE A 103 -4.97 1.12 0.66
CA ILE A 103 -5.24 -0.21 1.19
C ILE A 103 -5.86 -0.13 2.59
N GLN A 104 -5.30 0.69 3.48
CA GLN A 104 -5.84 0.89 4.84
C GLN A 104 -7.26 1.47 4.80
N ARG A 105 -7.51 2.47 3.95
CA ARG A 105 -8.86 3.03 3.76
C ARG A 105 -9.83 1.99 3.23
N ALA A 106 -9.39 1.13 2.32
CA ALA A 106 -10.19 0.03 1.84
C ALA A 106 -10.50 -0.99 2.95
N GLY A 107 -9.53 -1.31 3.81
CA GLY A 107 -9.73 -2.19 4.97
C GLY A 107 -10.72 -1.64 6.01
N ALA A 108 -10.78 -0.31 6.19
CA ALA A 108 -11.72 0.34 7.11
C ALA A 108 -13.19 0.33 6.63
N GLY A 109 -13.45 -0.15 5.41
CA GLY A 109 -14.77 -0.22 4.79
C GLY A 109 -14.91 0.74 3.61
N GLY A 110 -15.59 0.27 2.56
CA GLY A 110 -15.83 1.07 1.36
C GLY A 110 -16.86 2.17 1.58
N ALA A 111 -16.98 3.06 0.57
CA ALA A 111 -17.96 4.13 0.60
C ALA A 111 -19.38 3.58 0.81
N VAL A 112 -20.18 4.25 1.64
CA VAL A 112 -21.61 3.96 1.78
C VAL A 112 -22.30 4.25 0.46
N LEU A 113 -22.92 3.24 -0.13
CA LEU A 113 -23.69 3.34 -1.37
C LEU A 113 -25.14 3.75 -1.07
N GLU A 114 -25.71 3.19 -0.01
CA GLU A 114 -27.10 3.41 0.35
C GLU A 114 -27.24 3.32 1.87
N GLU A 115 -27.85 4.33 2.47
CA GLU A 115 -28.26 4.34 3.87
C GLU A 115 -29.78 4.46 3.90
N VAL A 116 -30.46 3.36 4.24
CA VAL A 116 -31.92 3.35 4.39
C VAL A 116 -32.22 3.29 5.87
N THR A 117 -32.78 4.37 6.41
CA THR A 117 -33.32 4.38 7.77
C THR A 117 -34.82 4.13 7.70
N ARG A 118 -35.26 2.95 8.14
CA ARG A 118 -36.67 2.64 8.30
C ARG A 118 -37.08 2.85 9.75
N ARG A 119 -38.11 3.67 9.94
CA ARG A 119 -38.75 3.84 11.24
C ARG A 119 -40.02 3.00 11.23
N PHE A 120 -40.10 1.99 12.07
CA PHE A 120 -41.31 1.22 12.25
C PHE A 120 -41.72 1.24 13.72
N ARG A 121 -43.03 1.13 13.95
CA ARG A 121 -43.58 1.06 15.29
C ARG A 121 -43.69 -0.41 15.66
N ASP A 122 -43.00 -0.79 16.71
CA ASP A 122 -43.06 -2.15 17.24
C ASP A 122 -44.49 -2.43 17.73
N SER A 123 -45.09 -3.51 17.22
CA SER A 123 -46.49 -3.88 17.47
C SER A 123 -46.74 -4.39 18.88
N VAL A 124 -45.67 -4.81 19.59
CA VAL A 124 -45.76 -5.35 20.96
C VAL A 124 -45.51 -4.26 22.00
N THR A 125 -44.51 -3.40 21.78
CA THR A 125 -44.08 -2.39 22.77
C THR A 125 -44.59 -0.99 22.45
N GLY A 126 -45.08 -0.74 21.24
CA GLY A 126 -45.56 0.56 20.78
C GLY A 126 -44.46 1.62 20.57
N GLN A 127 -43.20 1.25 20.79
CA GLN A 127 -42.03 2.12 20.61
C GLN A 127 -41.69 2.29 19.12
N ILE A 128 -41.12 3.44 18.77
CA ILE A 128 -40.59 3.68 17.42
C ILE A 128 -39.17 3.13 17.39
N VAL A 129 -38.97 2.06 16.62
CA VAL A 129 -37.67 1.46 16.38
C VAL A 129 -37.12 1.99 15.06
N GLU A 130 -35.86 2.43 15.08
CA GLU A 130 -35.13 2.84 13.88
C GLU A 130 -34.20 1.70 13.46
N GLU A 131 -34.40 1.18 12.24
CA GLU A 131 -33.48 0.24 11.62
C GLU A 131 -32.74 0.96 10.48
N THR A 132 -31.42 1.07 10.62
CA THR A 132 -30.57 1.65 9.59
C THR A 132 -29.82 0.53 8.87
N THR A 133 -30.20 0.28 7.62
CA THR A 133 -29.45 -0.62 6.73
C THR A 133 -28.46 0.19 5.91
N VAL A 134 -27.17 -0.12 6.04
CA VAL A 134 -26.09 0.54 5.29
C VAL A 134 -25.49 -0.44 4.28
N LYS A 135 -25.71 -0.20 2.98
CA LYS A 135 -24.99 -0.91 1.91
C LYS A 135 -23.70 -0.17 1.63
N ARG A 136 -22.56 -0.87 1.69
CA ARG A 136 -21.24 -0.31 1.36
C ARG A 136 -20.71 -0.92 0.06
N GLN A 137 -20.01 -0.13 -0.74
CA GLN A 137 -19.26 -0.66 -1.88
C GLN A 137 -18.16 -1.58 -1.36
N VAL A 138 -17.87 -2.68 -2.07
CA VAL A 138 -16.67 -3.48 -1.78
C VAL A 138 -15.45 -2.60 -2.08
N PRO A 139 -14.66 -2.25 -1.07
CA PRO A 139 -13.49 -1.41 -1.30
C PRO A 139 -12.43 -2.20 -2.08
N ASP A 140 -11.99 -1.67 -3.22
CA ASP A 140 -10.97 -2.32 -4.05
C ASP A 140 -9.56 -1.84 -3.69
N TRP A 141 -8.86 -2.68 -2.93
CA TRP A 141 -7.46 -2.47 -2.53
C TRP A 141 -6.46 -3.13 -3.50
N LYS A 142 -6.94 -3.96 -4.44
CA LYS A 142 -6.07 -4.87 -5.22
C LYS A 142 -5.11 -4.11 -6.13
N ALA A 143 -5.56 -3.02 -6.75
CA ALA A 143 -4.69 -2.20 -7.60
C ALA A 143 -3.52 -1.59 -6.84
N ALA A 144 -3.77 -1.11 -5.61
CA ALA A 144 -2.73 -0.54 -4.75
C ALA A 144 -1.76 -1.61 -4.23
N ALA A 145 -2.26 -2.79 -3.85
CA ALA A 145 -1.40 -3.91 -3.46
C ALA A 145 -0.57 -4.47 -4.63
N TRP A 146 -1.15 -4.56 -5.83
CA TRP A 146 -0.42 -4.92 -7.03
C TRP A 146 0.73 -3.94 -7.29
N TYR A 147 0.47 -2.63 -7.18
CA TYR A 147 1.49 -1.61 -7.33
C TYR A 147 2.65 -1.79 -6.33
N LEU A 148 2.36 -1.97 -5.04
CA LEU A 148 3.39 -2.14 -4.01
C LEU A 148 4.24 -3.39 -4.23
N THR A 149 3.61 -4.53 -4.52
CA THR A 149 4.32 -5.80 -4.76
C THR A 149 5.23 -5.77 -5.98
N HIS A 150 4.88 -5.01 -7.02
CA HIS A 150 5.66 -4.96 -8.26
C HIS A 150 6.72 -3.85 -8.27
N GLN A 151 6.52 -2.75 -7.53
CA GLN A 151 7.46 -1.63 -7.49
C GLN A 151 8.39 -1.65 -6.28
N HIS A 152 7.97 -2.31 -5.20
CA HIS A 152 8.68 -2.43 -3.93
C HIS A 152 8.75 -3.89 -3.50
N GLY A 153 8.85 -4.82 -4.45
CA GLY A 153 8.77 -6.26 -4.18
C GLY A 153 9.75 -6.75 -3.12
N THR A 154 10.96 -6.18 -3.05
CA THR A 154 11.93 -6.49 -1.99
C THR A 154 11.35 -6.25 -0.59
N ASP A 155 10.66 -5.12 -0.38
CA ASP A 155 10.11 -4.76 0.93
C ASP A 155 8.82 -5.53 1.27
N TYR A 156 8.04 -5.94 0.27
CA TYR A 156 6.68 -6.49 0.46
C TYR A 156 6.53 -7.98 0.10
N VAL A 157 7.46 -8.58 -0.64
CA VAL A 157 7.44 -10.00 -1.05
C VAL A 157 8.47 -10.81 -0.25
N GLU A 158 9.61 -10.21 0.10
CA GLU A 158 10.68 -10.88 0.86
C GLU A 158 10.34 -11.04 2.37
N GLY A 159 9.27 -10.40 2.83
CA GLY A 159 8.74 -10.48 4.19
C GLY A 159 8.20 -11.84 4.64
N TYR A 160 8.05 -12.82 3.74
CA TYR A 160 7.83 -14.22 4.15
C TYR A 160 9.02 -14.82 4.92
N GLY A 161 10.20 -14.18 4.90
CA GLY A 161 11.35 -14.56 5.73
C GLY A 161 11.47 -13.81 7.06
N LEU A 162 10.68 -12.76 7.29
CA LEU A 162 10.76 -11.97 8.53
C LEU A 162 10.22 -12.77 9.74
N GLU A 163 9.36 -13.76 9.51
CA GLU A 163 8.93 -14.72 10.53
C GLU A 163 10.12 -15.49 11.13
N ALA A 164 11.21 -15.69 10.38
CA ALA A 164 12.43 -16.33 10.90
C ALA A 164 13.34 -15.38 11.71
N GLN A 165 13.16 -14.06 11.60
CA GLN A 165 13.92 -13.04 12.35
C GLN A 165 13.15 -12.46 13.54
N LEU A 166 11.82 -12.56 13.51
CA LEU A 166 10.93 -12.23 14.62
C LEU A 166 10.52 -13.47 15.42
N ALA A 167 10.95 -14.67 15.01
CA ALA A 167 10.97 -15.80 15.91
C ALA A 167 11.76 -15.37 17.15
N PRO A 168 11.17 -15.43 18.36
CA PRO A 168 11.96 -15.22 19.56
C PRO A 168 13.19 -16.12 19.47
N GLU A 169 14.38 -15.57 19.71
CA GLU A 169 15.52 -16.43 20.01
C GLU A 169 15.03 -17.41 21.06
N ASP A 170 15.15 -18.71 20.80
CA ASP A 170 14.75 -19.78 21.70
C ASP A 170 15.55 -19.64 23.00
N ASP A 171 15.07 -18.75 23.87
CA ASP A 171 15.46 -18.60 25.26
C ASP A 171 14.79 -19.74 26.03
N GLY A 172 15.23 -20.95 25.66
CA GLY A 172 15.00 -22.25 26.27
C GLY A 172 13.64 -22.40 26.92
N GLU A 173 12.71 -23.05 26.22
CA GLU A 173 11.47 -23.65 26.74
C GLU A 173 11.32 -23.54 28.27
N GLU A 174 10.88 -22.38 28.78
CA GLU A 174 10.16 -22.39 30.04
C GLU A 174 8.85 -23.11 29.72
N GLN A 175 8.87 -24.43 29.93
CA GLN A 175 7.67 -25.22 30.13
C GLN A 175 6.91 -24.54 31.27
N LEU A 176 6.07 -23.57 30.91
CA LEU A 176 4.95 -23.15 31.72
C LEU A 176 4.07 -24.38 31.83
N GLU A 177 4.38 -25.21 32.81
CA GLU A 177 3.55 -26.31 33.27
C GLU A 177 2.26 -25.65 33.75
N ALA A 178 1.33 -25.48 32.79
CA ALA A 178 0.05 -24.88 33.06
C ALA A 178 -0.59 -25.70 34.17
N ASP A 179 -0.90 -25.06 35.29
CA ASP A 179 -1.67 -25.67 36.38
C ASP A 179 -3.09 -25.95 35.87
N LEU A 180 -3.21 -27.07 35.16
CA LEU A 180 -4.45 -27.55 34.56
C LEU A 180 -5.51 -27.79 35.62
N GLU A 181 -5.08 -28.13 36.84
CA GLU A 181 -5.96 -28.38 37.98
C GLU A 181 -6.57 -27.06 38.50
N GLY A 182 -5.75 -26.01 38.66
CA GLY A 182 -6.22 -24.66 38.98
C GLY A 182 -7.07 -24.02 37.87
N LEU A 183 -6.84 -24.40 36.61
CA LEU A 183 -7.66 -23.94 35.48
C LEU A 183 -9.02 -24.68 35.45
N ALA A 184 -9.01 -26.00 35.69
CA ALA A 184 -10.23 -26.80 35.80
C ALA A 184 -11.12 -26.36 36.96
N GLN A 185 -10.54 -26.03 38.12
CA GLN A 185 -11.30 -25.50 39.26
C GLN A 185 -11.94 -24.15 38.96
N ARG A 186 -11.23 -23.23 38.30
CA ARG A 186 -11.81 -21.95 37.88
C ARG A 186 -12.93 -22.13 36.87
N LEU A 187 -12.76 -23.04 35.90
CA LEU A 187 -13.79 -23.37 34.91
C LEU A 187 -15.05 -23.94 35.58
N ALA A 188 -14.89 -24.87 36.53
CA ALA A 188 -16.00 -25.47 37.26
C ALA A 188 -16.79 -24.44 38.09
N VAL A 189 -16.09 -23.49 38.73
CA VAL A 189 -16.74 -22.37 39.44
C VAL A 189 -17.53 -21.49 38.47
N THR A 190 -16.97 -21.17 37.30
CA THR A 190 -17.68 -20.35 36.31
C THR A 190 -18.88 -21.06 35.69
N LEU A 191 -18.79 -22.37 35.42
CA LEU A 191 -19.90 -23.15 34.87
C LEU A 191 -21.07 -23.27 35.85
N HIS A 192 -20.79 -23.41 37.15
CA HIS A 192 -21.85 -23.45 38.16
C HIS A 192 -22.45 -22.07 38.50
N ALA A 193 -21.78 -20.97 38.14
CA ALA A 193 -22.29 -19.62 38.33
C ALA A 193 -23.21 -19.15 37.18
N VAL A 194 -23.26 -19.87 36.06
CA VAL A 194 -24.17 -19.57 34.95
C VAL A 194 -25.50 -20.28 35.21
N GLU A 195 -26.44 -19.57 35.82
CA GLU A 195 -27.86 -19.95 35.74
C GLU A 195 -28.38 -19.58 34.35
N TYR A 196 -28.73 -20.60 33.56
CA TYR A 196 -29.41 -20.39 32.30
C TYR A 196 -30.88 -20.01 32.58
N PRO A 197 -31.42 -18.97 31.91
CA PRO A 197 -32.84 -18.67 31.99
C PRO A 197 -33.66 -19.90 31.53
N PRO A 198 -34.74 -20.27 32.23
CA PRO A 198 -35.53 -21.48 31.92
C PRO A 198 -36.28 -21.42 30.57
N GLU A 199 -36.16 -20.33 29.83
CA GLU A 199 -36.89 -20.09 28.57
C GLU A 199 -36.23 -20.74 27.35
N ILE A 200 -34.98 -21.20 27.45
CA ILE A 200 -34.26 -21.80 26.30
C ILE A 200 -34.59 -23.29 26.12
N GLU A 201 -35.01 -23.99 27.18
CA GLU A 201 -35.38 -25.42 27.09
C GLU A 201 -36.77 -25.67 26.47
N GLN A 202 -37.59 -24.63 26.26
CA GLN A 202 -38.93 -24.77 25.67
C GLN A 202 -39.01 -24.30 24.20
N ALA A 203 -37.91 -23.78 23.62
CA ALA A 203 -37.90 -23.24 22.27
C ALA A 203 -37.51 -24.25 21.17
N ASP A 204 -37.22 -25.50 21.52
CA ASP A 204 -36.82 -26.54 20.56
C ASP A 204 -37.98 -27.15 19.75
N ASP A 205 -39.22 -26.65 19.88
CA ASP A 205 -40.39 -27.22 19.17
C ASP A 205 -41.27 -26.19 18.42
N GLN A 206 -40.78 -24.98 18.15
CA GLN A 206 -41.47 -24.03 17.26
C GLN A 206 -40.58 -23.52 16.13
N VAL A 207 -40.45 -24.35 15.09
CA VAL A 207 -40.17 -23.86 13.74
C VAL A 207 -41.41 -23.11 13.27
N VAL A 208 -41.40 -21.77 13.37
CA VAL A 208 -42.45 -20.94 12.78
C VAL A 208 -42.08 -20.71 11.32
N ASP A 209 -42.79 -21.39 10.42
CA ASP A 209 -42.73 -21.10 8.98
C ASP A 209 -43.11 -19.63 8.76
N ALA A 210 -42.17 -18.85 8.23
CA ALA A 210 -42.43 -17.48 7.83
C ALA A 210 -43.11 -17.49 6.44
N ASP A 211 -44.42 -17.23 6.43
CA ASP A 211 -45.17 -17.00 5.18
C ASP A 211 -44.62 -15.78 4.44
N ILE A 212 -44.21 -16.00 3.19
CA ILE A 212 -43.88 -14.97 2.22
C ILE A 212 -45.21 -14.41 1.70
N VAL A 213 -45.50 -13.14 1.98
CA VAL A 213 -46.64 -12.41 1.41
C VAL A 213 -46.23 -11.83 0.05
N GLU A 214 -46.94 -12.23 -1.03
CA GLU A 214 -46.82 -11.66 -2.40
C GLU A 214 -47.26 -10.20 -2.51
#